data_AF-A0A142Y5N2-F1
#
_entry.id   AF-A0A142Y5N2-F1
#
_cell.length_a   1.000
_cell.length_b   1.000
_cell.length_c   1.000
_cell.angle_alpha   90.00
_cell.angle_beta   90.00
_cell.angle_gamma   90.00
#
_symmetry.space_group_name_H-M   'P 1'
#
loop_
_entity.id
_entity.type
_entity.pdbx_description
1 polymer ?
#
loop_
_entity_poly.entity_id
_entity_poly.type
_entity_poly.pdbx_seq_one_letter_code
_entity_poly.pdbx_strand_id
1 'polypeptide(L)'
;MSPSSAQDLSELSFEDAIASLEQSVRKLEGNSLGLEQSLAEYAKAATLIAHCQSKLHSTKKKIEQLKSVARSGTAVTEAWEDPEDTEEPKSKRRKPT
;
A
#
# COMPACT_ATOMS: atom_id res chain seq x y z
N MET A 1 20.09 6.14 -15.99
CA MET A 1 19.16 6.77 -15.03
C MET A 1 19.25 5.96 -13.75
N SER A 2 19.82 6.53 -12.71
CA SER A 2 20.04 5.82 -11.44
C SER A 2 18.76 5.91 -10.60
N PRO A 3 18.16 4.78 -10.17
CA PRO A 3 16.98 4.85 -9.33
C PRO A 3 17.38 5.40 -7.95
N SER A 4 16.62 6.39 -7.50
CA SER A 4 16.71 6.97 -6.16
C SER A 4 16.20 5.91 -5.18
N SER A 5 17.12 5.29 -4.44
CA SER A 5 16.92 4.11 -3.57
C SER A 5 15.79 4.22 -2.54
N ALA A 6 15.30 5.43 -2.24
CA ALA A 6 14.17 5.65 -1.33
C ALA A 6 12.80 5.50 -1.99
N GLN A 7 12.65 5.75 -3.29
CA GLN A 7 11.36 5.63 -4.00
C GLN A 7 11.00 4.15 -4.20
N ASP A 8 11.98 3.33 -4.59
CA ASP A 8 11.87 1.88 -4.77
C ASP A 8 11.29 1.15 -3.55
N LEU A 9 11.72 1.56 -2.35
CA LEU A 9 11.27 0.96 -1.11
C LEU A 9 9.79 1.27 -0.80
N SER A 10 9.33 2.49 -1.12
CA SER A 10 7.95 2.89 -0.83
C SER A 10 6.91 2.11 -1.64
N GLU A 11 7.28 1.70 -2.86
CA GLU A 11 6.44 0.93 -3.78
C GLU A 11 6.47 -0.57 -3.46
N LEU A 12 7.49 -1.05 -2.74
CA LEU A 12 7.68 -2.46 -2.42
C LEU A 12 6.53 -3.01 -1.58
N SER A 13 5.95 -4.15 -1.99
CA SER A 13 4.92 -4.85 -1.21
C SER A 13 5.49 -5.39 0.12
N PHE A 14 4.62 -5.74 1.06
CA PHE A 14 5.10 -6.30 2.35
C PHE A 14 5.83 -7.63 2.14
N GLU A 15 5.27 -8.51 1.30
CA GLU A 15 5.86 -9.81 0.98
C GLU A 15 7.22 -9.66 0.27
N ASP A 16 7.32 -8.72 -0.70
CA ASP A 16 8.58 -8.46 -1.41
C ASP A 16 9.66 -7.89 -0.48
N ALA A 17 9.26 -7.06 0.49
CA ALA A 17 10.17 -6.51 1.49
C ALA A 17 10.70 -7.60 2.43
N ILE A 18 9.85 -8.55 2.83
CA ILE A 18 10.27 -9.73 3.62
C ILE A 18 11.20 -10.62 2.80
N ALA A 19 10.86 -10.95 1.55
CA ALA A 19 11.71 -11.75 0.68
C ALA A 19 13.10 -11.10 0.50
N SER A 20 13.13 -9.78 0.30
CA SER A 20 14.37 -9.01 0.23
C SER A 20 15.17 -9.03 1.54
N LEU A 21 14.49 -9.00 2.69
CA LEU A 21 15.12 -9.05 4.00
C LEU A 21 15.77 -10.42 4.24
N GLU A 22 15.06 -11.51 3.94
CA GLU A 22 15.61 -12.86 4.04
C GLU A 22 16.84 -13.07 3.15
N GLN A 23 16.85 -12.45 1.96
CA GLN A 23 18.03 -12.48 1.10
C GLN A 23 19.22 -11.76 1.74
N SER A 24 19.01 -10.58 2.31
CA SER A 24 20.08 -9.86 3.02
C SER A 24 20.58 -10.63 4.24
N VAL A 25 19.70 -11.25 5.03
CA VAL A 25 20.08 -12.12 6.15
C VAL A 25 20.92 -13.31 5.67
N ARG A 26 20.47 -14.03 4.63
CA ARG A 26 21.24 -15.15 4.05
C ARG A 26 22.65 -14.76 3.62
N LYS A 27 22.82 -13.55 3.05
CA LYS A 27 24.15 -13.05 2.65
C LYS A 27 25.03 -12.72 3.86
N LEU A 28 24.46 -12.12 4.90
CA LEU A 28 25.18 -11.82 6.15
C LEU A 28 25.62 -13.09 6.87
N GLU A 29 24.77 -14.11 6.90
CA GLU A 29 25.07 -15.43 7.49
C GLU A 29 26.10 -16.23 6.68
N GLY A 30 26.18 -16.00 5.37
CA GLY A 30 27.10 -16.69 4.46
C GLY A 30 28.58 -16.41 4.72
N ASN A 31 28.93 -15.42 5.56
CA ASN A 31 30.28 -15.08 6.01
C ASN A 31 31.31 -14.85 4.89
N SER A 32 30.83 -14.58 3.67
CA SER A 32 31.64 -14.36 2.46
C SER A 32 31.74 -12.88 2.06
N LEU A 33 31.13 -11.98 2.84
CA LEU A 33 31.12 -10.55 2.59
C LEU A 33 32.31 -9.87 3.27
N GLY A 34 32.94 -8.92 2.56
CA GLY A 34 33.90 -8.00 3.18
C GLY A 34 33.19 -7.02 4.14
N LEU A 35 33.95 -6.35 5.02
CA LEU A 35 33.41 -5.47 6.06
C LEU A 35 32.43 -4.41 5.52
N GLU A 36 32.80 -3.70 4.45
CA GLU A 36 31.96 -2.67 3.84
C GLU A 36 30.67 -3.25 3.25
N GLN A 37 30.75 -4.45 2.65
CA GLN A 37 29.59 -5.14 2.10
C GLN A 37 28.64 -5.63 3.20
N SER A 38 29.19 -6.15 4.30
CA SER A 38 28.42 -6.53 5.47
C SER A 38 27.68 -5.33 6.08
N LEU A 39 28.33 -4.17 6.16
CA LEU A 39 27.69 -2.95 6.62
C LEU A 39 26.56 -2.49 5.69
N ALA A 40 26.78 -2.57 4.37
CA ALA A 40 25.76 -2.22 3.38
C ALA A 40 24.54 -3.14 3.44
N GLU A 41 24.74 -4.46 3.53
CA GLU A 41 23.65 -5.43 3.66
C GLU A 41 22.89 -5.27 4.98
N TYR A 42 23.59 -4.95 6.08
CA TYR A 42 22.95 -4.62 7.35
C TYR A 42 22.09 -3.35 7.26
N ALA A 43 22.61 -2.27 6.67
CA ALA A 43 21.86 -1.02 6.48
C ALA A 43 20.61 -1.22 5.63
N LYS A 44 20.72 -2.03 4.57
CA LYS A 44 19.57 -2.44 3.75
C LYS A 44 18.55 -3.23 4.57
N ALA A 45 18.98 -4.23 5.34
CA ALA A 45 18.11 -5.03 6.19
C ALA A 45 17.37 -4.16 7.22
N ALA A 46 18.06 -3.21 7.87
CA ALA A 46 17.45 -2.28 8.82
C ALA A 46 16.36 -1.41 8.16
N THR A 47 16.60 -0.97 6.93
CA THR A 47 15.63 -0.17 6.16
C THR A 47 14.40 -0.99 5.78
N LEU A 48 14.58 -2.24 5.35
CA LEU A 48 13.48 -3.16 5.07
C LEU A 48 12.63 -3.46 6.31
N ILE A 49 13.28 -3.66 7.47
CA ILE A 49 12.57 -3.85 8.75
C ILE A 49 11.71 -2.63 9.08
N ALA A 50 12.26 -1.41 8.95
CA ALA A 50 11.52 -0.18 9.21
C ALA A 50 10.31 -0.04 8.27
N HIS A 51 10.46 -0.37 6.98
CA HIS A 51 9.37 -0.38 6.01
C HIS A 51 8.25 -1.37 6.40
N CYS A 52 8.61 -2.60 6.73
CA CYS A 52 7.67 -3.62 7.18
C CYS A 52 6.89 -3.18 8.42
N GLN A 53 7.57 -2.62 9.41
CA GLN A 53 6.94 -2.08 10.63
C GLN A 53 5.96 -0.93 10.31
N SER A 54 6.34 -0.03 9.42
CA SER A 54 5.48 1.07 8.97
C SER A 54 4.20 0.56 8.30
N LYS A 55 4.31 -0.43 7.41
CA LYS A 55 3.14 -1.06 6.78
C LYS A 55 2.24 -1.73 7.80
N LEU A 56 2.79 -2.53 8.72
CA LEU A 56 2.01 -3.19 9.78
C LEU A 56 1.27 -2.18 10.66
N HIS A 57 1.94 -1.08 11.03
CA HIS A 57 1.33 -0.01 11.81
C HIS A 57 0.18 0.66 11.06
N SER A 58 0.39 1.03 9.79
CA SER A 58 -0.66 1.63 8.95
C SER A 58 -1.87 0.69 8.81
N THR A 59 -1.64 -0.59 8.54
CA THR A 59 -2.70 -1.60 8.44
C THR A 59 -3.45 -1.76 9.77
N LYS A 60 -2.73 -1.84 10.90
CA LYS A 60 -3.35 -1.91 12.24
C LYS A 60 -4.24 -0.70 12.50
N LYS A 61 -3.79 0.51 12.15
CA LYS A 61 -4.59 1.74 12.30
C LYS A 61 -5.88 1.68 11.48
N LYS A 62 -5.81 1.22 10.23
CA LYS A 62 -7.00 1.04 9.37
C LYS A 62 -7.98 0.03 9.97
N ILE A 63 -7.49 -1.09 10.49
CA ILE A 63 -8.32 -2.11 11.17
C ILE A 63 -9.06 -1.49 12.37
N GLU A 64 -8.36 -0.74 13.21
CA GLU A 64 -8.98 -0.10 14.39
C GLU A 64 -10.03 0.96 14.00
N GLN A 65 -9.78 1.71 12.92
CA GLN A 65 -10.79 2.63 12.36
C GLN A 65 -12.05 1.88 11.91
N LEU A 66 -11.90 0.80 11.14
CA LEU A 66 -13.04 -0.03 10.70
C LEU A 66 -13.82 -0.64 11.86
N LYS A 67 -13.13 -1.13 12.90
CA LYS A 67 -13.77 -1.63 14.13
C LYS A 67 -14.55 -0.53 14.86
N SER A 68 -14.03 0.70 14.89
CA SER A 68 -14.71 1.83 15.55
C SER A 68 -16.01 2.21 14.84
N VAL A 69 -16.00 2.23 13.49
CA VAL A 69 -17.16 2.49 12.63
C VAL A 69 -18.23 1.41 12.82
N ALA A 70 -17.83 0.14 12.86
CA ALA A 70 -18.75 -0.97 13.11
C ALA A 70 -19.45 -0.87 14.48
N ARG A 71 -18.79 -0.31 15.49
CA ARG A 71 -19.34 -0.14 16.85
C ARG A 71 -20.24 1.09 16.98
N SER A 72 -20.01 2.16 16.20
CA SER A 72 -20.85 3.36 16.22
C SER A 72 -22.16 3.19 15.45
N GLY A 73 -22.39 2.06 14.78
CA GLY A 73 -23.61 1.78 14.01
C GLY A 73 -23.75 2.60 12.73
N THR A 74 -22.81 3.49 12.42
CA THR A 74 -22.76 4.31 11.21
C THR A 74 -21.83 3.67 10.19
N ALA A 75 -22.31 2.64 9.49
CA ALA A 75 -21.62 2.18 8.28
C ALA A 75 -21.68 3.31 7.24
N VAL A 76 -20.54 3.95 6.97
CA VAL A 76 -20.41 4.82 5.79
C VAL A 76 -20.26 3.89 4.59
N THR A 77 -21.38 3.57 3.97
CA THR A 77 -21.40 3.14 2.57
C THR A 77 -21.42 4.41 1.75
N GLU A 78 -20.34 4.71 1.02
CA GLU A 78 -20.51 5.58 -0.13
C GLU A 78 -21.51 4.88 -1.04
N ALA A 79 -22.66 5.51 -1.25
CA ALA A 79 -23.55 5.09 -2.32
C ALA A 79 -22.71 5.26 -3.59
N TRP A 80 -22.24 4.14 -4.12
CA TRP A 80 -21.66 4.10 -5.43
C TRP A 80 -22.76 4.63 -6.37
N GLU A 81 -22.65 5.91 -6.75
CA GLU A 81 -23.58 6.53 -7.68
C GLU A 81 -23.37 5.84 -9.03
N ASP A 82 -24.40 5.12 -9.45
CA ASP A 82 -24.44 4.49 -10.76
C ASP A 82 -24.40 5.61 -11.81
N PRO A 83 -23.39 5.67 -12.70
CA PRO A 83 -23.27 6.75 -13.68
C PRO A 83 -24.36 6.73 -14.77
N GLU A 84 -25.35 5.84 -14.69
CA GLU A 84 -26.42 5.70 -15.69
C GLU A 84 -27.64 6.61 -15.50
N ASP A 85 -27.77 7.39 -14.42
CA ASP A 85 -28.90 8.33 -14.26
C ASP A 85 -28.58 9.76 -14.77
N THR A 86 -28.02 9.84 -15.99
CA THR A 86 -28.05 11.10 -16.76
C THR A 86 -29.30 11.09 -17.63
N GLU A 87 -30.46 11.40 -17.04
CA GLU A 87 -31.72 11.62 -17.75
C GLU A 87 -31.56 12.69 -18.86
N GLU A 88 -31.71 12.26 -20.12
CA GLU A 88 -31.81 13.12 -21.30
C GLU A 88 -33.09 13.99 -21.26
N PRO A 89 -33.03 15.28 -21.65
CA PRO A 89 -34.20 16.14 -21.65
C PRO A 89 -35.18 15.75 -22.78
N LYS A 90 -36.40 15.32 -22.40
CA LYS A 90 -37.51 14.98 -23.32
C LYS A 90 -37.82 16.11 -24.30
N SER A 91 -37.52 15.85 -25.58
CA SER A 91 -37.80 16.73 -26.71
C SER A 91 -39.29 16.75 -27.09
N LYS A 92 -39.80 17.96 -27.35
CA LYS A 92 -41.19 18.32 -27.71
C LYS A 92 -41.69 17.59 -28.96
N ARG A 93 -42.93 17.07 -28.96
CA ARG A 93 -43.65 16.74 -30.21
C ARG A 93 -45.20 16.85 -30.13
N ARG A 94 -45.68 18.05 -30.48
CA ARG A 94 -46.87 18.48 -31.28
C ARG A 94 -48.26 17.87 -31.03
N LYS A 95 -49.24 18.77 -30.80
CA LYS A 95 -50.71 18.54 -30.87
C LYS A 95 -51.16 18.03 -32.26
N PRO A 96 -52.29 17.31 -32.31
CA PRO A 96 -53.26 17.55 -33.37
C PRO A 96 -54.70 17.75 -32.85
N THR A 97 -55.34 18.74 -33.49
CA THR A 97 -56.78 19.00 -33.75
C THR A 97 -57.85 18.25 -32.97
#